data_AF-A0A6C0ESS9-F1
#
_entry.id   AF-A0A6C0ESS9-F1
#
_cell.length_a   1.000
_cell.length_b   1.000
_cell.length_c   1.000
_cell.angle_alpha   90.00
_cell.angle_beta   90.00
_cell.angle_gamma   90.00
#
_symmetry.space_group_name_H-M   'P 1'
#
loop_
_entity.id
_entity.type
_entity.pdbx_description
1 polymer ?
#
loop_
_entity_poly.entity_id
_entity_poly.type
_entity_poly.pdbx_seq_one_letter_code
_entity_poly.pdbx_strand_id
1 'polypeptide(L)'
;MNKIPSLDIFFDYISFLTYFYTPTKYNKKKIKQMFETLPYFLPLTDQNKLYKLFLKYPVESFNDNTEKMKEYGYLIYIEYHKTEHKRYDDYPTYLSRLDSKLYKEDMTYRKKRTHTIIFSIVIILLIYYLYKLK
;
A
#
# COMPACT_ATOMS: atom_id res chain seq x y z
N MET A 1 8.95 -9.79 25.41
CA MET A 1 8.40 -10.35 24.16
C MET A 1 8.75 -9.40 23.01
N ASN A 2 9.72 -9.76 22.18
CA ASN A 2 10.06 -8.99 20.98
C ASN A 2 8.87 -9.04 20.03
N LYS A 3 8.22 -7.90 19.79
CA LYS A 3 7.25 -7.74 18.70
C LYS A 3 7.96 -8.14 17.42
N ILE A 4 7.51 -9.21 16.77
CA ILE A 4 8.07 -9.66 15.51
C ILE A 4 7.76 -8.55 14.47
N PRO A 5 8.76 -7.81 13.94
CA PRO A 5 8.53 -6.81 12.91
C PRO A 5 8.14 -7.44 11.56
N SER A 6 8.15 -8.77 11.45
CA SER A 6 8.12 -9.49 10.18
C SER A 6 6.78 -9.42 9.46
N LEU A 7 5.65 -9.37 10.17
CA LEU A 7 4.34 -9.53 9.53
C LEU A 7 3.85 -8.24 8.87
N ASP A 8 4.02 -7.10 9.54
CA ASP A 8 3.69 -5.79 8.94
C ASP A 8 4.60 -5.51 7.75
N ILE A 9 5.90 -5.82 7.87
CA ILE A 9 6.87 -5.72 6.78
C ILE A 9 6.50 -6.67 5.63
N PHE A 10 6.01 -7.87 5.93
CA PHE A 10 5.56 -8.82 4.93
C PHE A 10 4.37 -8.28 4.12
N PHE A 11 3.37 -7.70 4.78
CA PHE A 11 2.23 -7.08 4.08
C PHE A 11 2.61 -5.81 3.33
N ASP A 12 3.57 -5.04 3.82
CA ASP A 12 4.16 -3.94 3.08
C ASP A 12 4.87 -4.42 1.81
N TYR A 13 5.59 -5.53 1.90
CA TYR A 13 6.26 -6.14 0.74
C TYR A 13 5.25 -6.67 -0.28
N ILE A 14 4.18 -7.33 0.16
CA ILE A 14 3.06 -7.72 -0.72
C ILE A 14 2.45 -6.50 -1.40
N SER A 15 2.17 -5.44 -0.62
CA SER A 15 1.63 -4.18 -1.13
C SER A 15 2.54 -3.59 -2.21
N PHE A 16 3.84 -3.51 -1.96
CA PHE A 16 4.83 -3.04 -2.92
C PHE A 16 4.85 -3.89 -4.20
N LEU A 17 4.96 -5.21 -4.07
CA LEU A 17 5.01 -6.13 -5.21
C LEU A 17 3.78 -6.04 -6.10
N THR A 18 2.61 -5.92 -5.49
CA THR A 18 1.33 -5.88 -6.20
C THR A 18 1.06 -4.52 -6.83
N TYR A 19 1.47 -3.44 -6.16
CA TYR A 19 1.28 -2.07 -6.65
C TYR A 19 2.10 -1.76 -7.90
N PHE A 20 3.37 -2.18 -7.92
CA PHE A 20 4.29 -1.94 -9.05
C PHE A 20 4.32 -3.09 -10.07
N TYR A 21 3.37 -4.02 -10.00
CA TYR A 21 3.34 -5.17 -10.90
C TYR A 21 3.08 -4.76 -12.35
N THR A 22 3.92 -5.25 -13.27
CA THR A 22 3.70 -5.10 -14.72
C THR A 22 3.44 -6.48 -15.36
N PRO A 23 2.31 -6.69 -16.05
CA PRO A 23 1.95 -7.98 -16.63
C PRO A 23 2.82 -8.31 -17.85
N THR A 24 3.81 -9.17 -17.66
CA THR A 24 4.62 -9.75 -18.74
C THR A 24 4.72 -11.26 -18.55
N LYS A 25 4.97 -12.02 -19.62
CA LYS A 25 5.17 -13.49 -19.52
C LYS A 25 6.21 -13.86 -18.45
N TYR A 26 7.29 -13.08 -18.38
CA TYR A 26 8.34 -13.26 -17.39
C TYR A 26 7.88 -12.92 -15.97
N ASN A 27 7.20 -11.77 -15.78
CA ASN A 27 6.73 -11.34 -14.47
C ASN A 27 5.62 -12.24 -13.92
N LYS A 28 4.75 -12.79 -14.77
CA LYS A 28 3.74 -13.80 -14.37
C LYS A 28 4.38 -15.05 -13.77
N LYS A 29 5.46 -15.55 -14.38
CA LYS A 29 6.21 -16.69 -13.83
C LYS A 29 6.88 -16.33 -12.50
N LYS A 30 7.53 -15.17 -12.43
CA LYS A 30 8.23 -14.71 -11.21
C LYS A 30 7.29 -14.46 -10.05
N ILE A 31 6.16 -13.80 -10.28
CA ILE A 31 5.23 -13.46 -9.20
C ILE A 31 4.62 -14.74 -8.60
N LYS A 32 4.30 -15.74 -9.43
CA LYS A 32 3.90 -17.06 -8.96
C LYS A 32 4.94 -17.67 -8.01
N GLN A 33 6.19 -17.78 -8.46
CA GLN A 33 7.28 -18.33 -7.64
C GLN A 33 7.50 -17.52 -6.35
N MET A 34 7.35 -16.19 -6.42
CA MET A 34 7.44 -15.31 -5.25
C MET A 34 6.35 -15.66 -4.23
N PHE A 35 5.09 -15.78 -4.64
CA PHE A 35 3.99 -16.12 -3.72
C PHE A 35 4.07 -17.55 -3.17
N GLU A 36 4.64 -18.50 -3.92
CA GLU A 36 4.90 -19.87 -3.44
C GLU A 36 5.99 -19.91 -2.35
N THR A 37 6.92 -18.95 -2.37
CA THR A 37 8.09 -18.91 -1.48
C THR A 37 7.98 -17.91 -0.34
N LEU A 38 7.19 -16.85 -0.51
CA LEU A 38 6.99 -15.78 0.46
C LEU A 38 6.66 -16.27 1.89
N PRO A 39 5.79 -17.28 2.10
CA PRO A 39 5.45 -17.73 3.43
C PRO A 39 6.64 -18.29 4.24
N TYR A 40 7.71 -18.76 3.59
CA TYR A 40 8.90 -19.31 4.27
C TYR A 40 9.68 -18.27 5.07
N PHE A 41 9.44 -16.97 4.84
CA PHE A 41 10.09 -15.88 5.60
C PHE A 41 9.34 -15.52 6.89
N LEU A 42 8.30 -16.28 7.25
CA LEU A 42 7.46 -16.03 8.41
C LEU A 42 7.52 -17.19 9.42
N PRO A 43 7.12 -16.96 10.68
CA PRO A 43 6.95 -18.03 11.65
C PRO A 43 5.98 -19.11 11.13
N LEU A 44 6.22 -20.37 11.50
CA LEU A 44 5.41 -21.53 11.08
C LEU A 44 3.89 -21.33 11.25
N THR A 45 3.49 -20.63 12.32
CA THR A 45 2.08 -20.30 12.59
C THR A 45 1.44 -19.46 11.49
N ASP A 46 2.19 -18.51 10.93
CA ASP A 46 1.71 -17.59 9.88
C ASP A 46 1.91 -18.17 8.48
N GLN A 47 3.01 -18.92 8.29
CA GLN A 47 3.30 -19.64 7.05
C GLN A 47 2.12 -20.52 6.62
N ASN A 48 1.61 -21.37 7.52
CA ASN A 48 0.49 -22.27 7.22
C ASN A 48 -0.81 -21.53 6.86
N LYS A 49 -1.06 -20.38 7.50
CA LYS A 49 -2.24 -19.56 7.23
C LYS A 49 -2.15 -18.93 5.84
N LEU A 50 -1.00 -18.39 5.50
CA LEU A 50 -0.76 -17.78 4.18
C LEU A 50 -0.76 -18.82 3.06
N TYR A 51 -0.22 -20.02 3.29
CA TYR A 51 -0.33 -21.10 2.30
C TYR A 51 -1.78 -21.44 1.98
N LYS A 52 -2.64 -21.58 3.00
CA LYS A 52 -4.07 -21.82 2.78
C LYS A 52 -4.72 -20.69 1.99
N LEU A 53 -4.33 -19.44 2.25
CA LEU A 53 -4.83 -18.30 1.50
C LEU A 53 -4.37 -18.31 0.04
N PHE A 54 -3.10 -18.58 -0.24
CA PHE A 54 -2.58 -18.64 -1.61
C PHE A 54 -3.12 -19.83 -2.41
N LEU A 55 -3.44 -20.95 -1.74
CA LEU A 55 -4.14 -22.07 -2.37
C LEU A 55 -5.60 -21.71 -2.69
N LYS A 56 -6.29 -20.99 -1.79
CA LYS A 56 -7.67 -20.55 -1.99
C LYS A 56 -7.76 -19.46 -3.06
N TYR A 57 -6.77 -18.58 -3.13
CA TYR A 57 -6.68 -17.46 -4.06
C TYR A 57 -5.34 -17.50 -4.81
N PRO A 58 -5.24 -18.31 -5.88
CA PRO A 58 -4.03 -18.39 -6.69
C PRO A 58 -3.73 -17.06 -7.38
N VAL A 59 -2.48 -16.61 -7.33
CA VAL A 59 -2.04 -15.33 -7.93
C VAL A 59 -2.24 -15.30 -9.45
N GLU A 60 -2.23 -16.47 -10.09
CA GLU A 60 -2.46 -16.61 -11.53
C GLU A 60 -3.84 -16.13 -11.97
N SER A 61 -4.83 -16.12 -11.08
CA SER A 61 -6.16 -15.57 -11.38
C SER A 61 -6.19 -14.04 -11.46
N PHE A 62 -5.10 -13.37 -11.05
CA PHE A 62 -5.01 -11.92 -10.90
C PHE A 62 -3.85 -11.29 -11.68
N ASN A 63 -2.84 -12.06 -12.08
CA ASN A 63 -1.59 -11.53 -12.64
C ASN A 63 -1.66 -11.08 -14.12
N ASP A 64 -2.86 -10.99 -14.69
CA ASP A 64 -3.06 -10.52 -16.06
C ASP A 64 -2.96 -9.01 -16.22
N ASN A 65 -3.23 -8.25 -15.17
CA ASN A 65 -3.12 -6.80 -15.19
C ASN A 65 -2.71 -6.23 -13.82
N THR A 66 -2.24 -4.98 -13.83
CA THR A 66 -1.74 -4.30 -12.63
C THR A 66 -2.82 -4.03 -11.59
N GLU A 67 -4.03 -3.63 -12.00
CA GLU A 67 -5.12 -3.33 -11.05
C GLU A 67 -5.61 -4.58 -10.31
N LYS A 68 -5.80 -5.69 -11.03
CA LYS A 68 -6.11 -7.00 -10.43
C LYS A 68 -5.02 -7.47 -9.47
N MET A 69 -3.75 -7.17 -9.75
CA MET A 69 -2.68 -7.46 -8.80
C MET A 69 -2.77 -6.60 -7.55
N LYS A 70 -3.08 -5.30 -7.65
CA LYS A 70 -3.35 -4.45 -6.47
C LYS A 70 -4.51 -4.99 -5.64
N GLU A 71 -5.61 -5.37 -6.30
CA GLU A 71 -6.75 -6.04 -5.68
C GLU A 71 -6.34 -7.34 -4.99
N TYR A 72 -5.47 -8.14 -5.62
CA TYR A 72 -4.93 -9.37 -5.04
C TYR A 72 -4.13 -9.11 -3.77
N GLY A 73 -3.22 -8.12 -3.78
CA GLY A 73 -2.46 -7.74 -2.59
C GLY A 73 -3.37 -7.37 -1.41
N TYR A 74 -4.41 -6.58 -1.69
CA TYR A 74 -5.43 -6.24 -0.70
C TYR A 74 -6.25 -7.45 -0.25
N LEU A 75 -6.66 -8.33 -1.16
CA LEU A 75 -7.42 -9.54 -0.85
C LEU A 75 -6.66 -10.42 0.16
N ILE A 76 -5.37 -10.67 -0.09
CA ILE A 76 -4.53 -11.44 0.82
C ILE A 76 -4.41 -10.75 2.18
N TYR A 77 -4.21 -9.43 2.17
CA TYR A 77 -4.15 -8.62 3.40
C TYR A 77 -5.44 -8.75 4.23
N ILE A 78 -6.61 -8.50 3.64
CA ILE A 78 -7.87 -8.52 4.38
C ILE A 78 -8.24 -9.92 4.85
N GLU A 79 -8.07 -10.95 4.03
CA GLU A 79 -8.50 -12.30 4.37
C GLU A 79 -7.63 -12.88 5.50
N TYR A 80 -6.33 -12.57 5.50
CA TYR A 80 -5.46 -12.88 6.62
C TYR A 80 -5.91 -12.15 7.91
N HIS A 81 -6.15 -10.84 7.84
CA HIS A 81 -6.54 -10.06 9.03
C HIS A 81 -7.90 -10.47 9.59
N LYS A 82 -8.88 -10.79 8.73
CA LYS A 82 -10.17 -11.35 9.14
C LYS A 82 -10.01 -12.67 9.87
N THR A 83 -9.19 -13.58 9.33
CA THR A 83 -8.92 -14.89 9.94
C THR A 83 -8.29 -14.74 11.32
N GLU A 84 -7.44 -13.73 11.50
CA GLU A 84 -6.77 -13.44 12.77
C GLU A 84 -7.56 -12.52 13.71
N HIS A 85 -8.80 -12.14 13.35
CA HIS A 85 -9.60 -11.16 14.08
C HIS A 85 -8.85 -9.82 14.35
N LYS A 86 -7.98 -9.41 13.44
CA LYS A 86 -7.22 -8.16 13.50
C LYS A 86 -7.97 -7.05 12.77
N ARG A 87 -7.76 -5.80 13.20
CA ARG A 87 -8.21 -4.62 12.46
C ARG A 87 -7.50 -4.57 11.11
N TYR A 88 -8.21 -4.14 10.08
CA TYR A 88 -7.68 -3.98 8.74
C TYR A 88 -8.18 -2.67 8.13
N ASP A 89 -7.37 -2.11 7.23
CA ASP A 89 -7.67 -0.91 6.47
C ASP A 89 -8.65 -1.22 5.32
N ASP A 90 -9.44 -0.23 4.89
CA ASP A 90 -10.17 -0.30 3.62
C ASP A 90 -9.23 -0.21 2.40
N TYR A 91 -9.73 -0.50 1.20
CA TYR A 91 -8.91 -0.56 -0.01
C TYR A 91 -8.21 0.77 -0.35
N PRO A 92 -8.89 1.93 -0.37
CA PRO A 92 -8.22 3.22 -0.55
C PRO A 92 -7.13 3.52 0.49
N THR A 93 -7.39 3.20 1.76
CA THR A 93 -6.44 3.41 2.86
C THR A 93 -5.23 2.48 2.71
N TYR A 94 -5.46 1.21 2.36
CA TYR A 94 -4.41 0.23 2.08
C TYR A 94 -3.46 0.70 0.96
N LEU A 95 -4.00 1.22 -0.15
CA LEU A 95 -3.18 1.70 -1.26
C LEU A 95 -2.42 2.98 -0.90
N SER A 96 -3.10 3.96 -0.31
CA SER A 96 -2.47 5.25 0.06
C SER A 96 -1.41 5.12 1.14
N ARG A 97 -1.45 4.05 1.95
CA ARG A 97 -0.42 3.72 2.95
C ARG A 97 0.94 3.47 2.30
N LEU A 98 0.99 2.81 1.14
CA LEU A 98 2.25 2.59 0.42
C LEU A 98 2.81 3.90 -0.12
N ASP A 99 1.97 4.71 -0.79
CA ASP A 99 2.37 6.04 -1.28
C ASP A 99 2.86 6.93 -0.14
N SER A 100 2.18 6.89 1.01
CA SER A 100 2.57 7.64 2.19
C SER A 100 3.89 7.16 2.80
N LYS A 101 4.24 5.88 2.66
CA LYS A 101 5.52 5.32 3.12
C LYS A 101 6.66 5.69 2.17
N LEU A 102 6.42 5.62 0.86
CA LEU A 102 7.42 5.91 -0.18
C LEU A 102 7.70 7.41 -0.31
N TYR A 103 6.67 8.25 -0.19
CA TYR A 103 6.75 9.68 -0.47
C TYR A 103 6.47 10.53 0.77
N LYS A 104 6.67 10.00 1.98
CA LYS A 104 6.31 10.70 3.23
C LYS A 104 6.92 12.10 3.32
N GLU A 105 8.19 12.22 2.96
CA GLU A 105 8.91 13.49 2.95
C GLU A 105 8.38 14.40 1.85
N ASP A 106 8.33 13.91 0.62
CA ASP A 106 7.83 14.65 -0.55
C ASP A 106 6.39 15.17 -0.39
N MET A 107 5.49 14.36 0.18
CA MET A 107 4.11 14.72 0.47
C MET A 107 4.03 15.80 1.56
N THR A 108 4.88 15.71 2.59
CA THR A 108 4.97 16.72 3.65
C THR A 108 5.49 18.04 3.09
N TYR A 109 6.53 18.00 2.26
CA TYR A 109 7.05 19.18 1.55
C TYR A 109 6.02 19.79 0.60
N ARG A 110 5.30 18.97 -0.19
CA ARG A 110 4.24 19.43 -1.10
C ARG A 110 3.08 20.07 -0.34
N LYS A 111 2.56 19.44 0.71
CA LYS A 111 1.49 20.02 1.55
C LYS A 111 1.92 21.36 2.16
N LYS A 112 3.13 21.42 2.72
CA LYS A 112 3.68 22.67 3.29
C LYS A 112 3.76 23.76 2.22
N ARG A 113 4.27 23.45 1.02
CA ARG A 113 4.32 24.38 -0.12
C ARG A 113 2.93 24.86 -0.54
N THR A 114 1.94 23.97 -0.65
CA THR A 114 0.57 24.35 -1.01
C THR A 114 -0.04 25.30 0.03
N HIS A 115 0.12 25.00 1.34
CA HIS A 115 -0.34 25.90 2.40
C HIS A 115 0.36 27.26 2.36
N THR A 116 1.67 27.30 2.12
CA THR A 116 2.42 28.57 1.97
C THR A 116 1.90 29.39 0.79
N ILE A 117 1.65 28.77 -0.36
CA ILE A 117 1.11 29.47 -1.55
C ILE A 117 -0.28 30.04 -1.27
N ILE A 118 -1.17 29.25 -0.68
CA ILE A 118 -2.52 29.70 -0.31
C ILE A 118 -2.45 30.88 0.68
N PHE A 119 -1.59 30.78 1.70
CA PHE A 119 -1.39 31.85 2.67
C PHE A 119 -0.90 33.15 2.02
N SER A 120 0.07 33.06 1.10
CA SER A 120 0.54 34.22 0.32
C SER A 120 -0.56 34.85 -0.52
N ILE A 121 -1.41 34.05 -1.17
CA ILE A 121 -2.56 34.57 -1.95
C ILE A 121 -3.54 35.32 -1.04
N VAL A 122 -3.85 34.79 0.14
CA VAL A 122 -4.74 35.43 1.11
C VAL A 122 -4.18 36.78 1.57
N ILE A 123 -2.87 36.87 1.84
CA ILE A 123 -2.22 38.13 2.20
C ILE A 123 -2.31 39.15 1.06
N ILE A 124 -2.04 38.74 -0.18
CA ILE A 124 -2.13 39.64 -1.35
C ILE A 124 -3.55 40.18 -1.51
N LEU A 125 -4.57 39.32 -1.36
CA LEU A 125 -5.97 39.73 -1.41
C LEU A 125 -6.34 40.69 -0.28
N LEU A 126 -5.84 40.47 0.94
CA LEU A 126 -6.04 41.37 2.08
C LEU A 126 -5.42 42.74 1.84
N ILE A 127 -4.17 42.78 1.34
CA ILE A 127 -3.48 44.04 1.02
C ILE A 127 -4.23 44.78 -0.09
N TYR A 128 -4.66 44.08 -1.14
CA TYR A 128 -5.45 44.67 -2.21
C TYR A 128 -6.78 45.25 -1.70
N TYR A 129 -7.48 44.51 -0.85
CA TYR A 129 -8.74 44.97 -0.27
C TYR A 129 -8.56 46.20 0.61
N LEU A 130 -7.53 46.22 1.47
CA LEU A 130 -7.18 47.38 2.29
C LEU A 130 -6.76 48.60 1.46
N TYR A 131 -6.05 48.39 0.35
CA TYR A 131 -5.68 49.47 -0.57
C TYR A 131 -6.90 50.07 -1.27
N LYS A 132 -7.89 49.25 -1.63
CA LYS A 132 -9.15 49.70 -2.27
C LYS A 132 -10.11 50.38 -1.29
N LEU A 133 -10.04 50.04 0.00
CA LEU A 133 -10.82 50.67 1.07
C LEU A 133 -10.28 52.04 1.50
N LYS A 134 -9.05 52.34 1.11
CA LYS A 134 -8.36 53.61 1.35
C LYS A 134 -8.62 54.57 0.19
#